data_AF-A0A9W9AR48-F1
#
_entry.id   AF-A0A9W9AR48-F1
#
_cell.length_a   1.000
_cell.length_b   1.000
_cell.length_c   1.000
_cell.angle_alpha   90.00
_cell.angle_beta   90.00
_cell.angle_gamma   90.00
#
_symmetry.space_group_name_H-M   'P 1'
#
loop_
_entity.id
_entity.type
_entity.pdbx_description
1 polymer ?
#
loop_
_entity_poly.entity_id
_entity_poly.type
_entity_poly.pdbx_seq_one_letter_code
_entity_poly.pdbx_strand_id
1 'polypeptide(L)'
;MDLTKSVQSSSTQAFAPTSGHNANRLGRRAAEKDQTRLHVPLVNRTPDDLPPPIIVAIVGKSTPLGSLVRRRITFIECNNSLCSMIDVGKVVDLVLLMIDGNFGFEMAIIGILTRLDLIPSPSTLRLTKKPLKKRAKLFYLSGVPNGRYPDTEIQNLSRFVGVMKFRPLVFRNTHPYIYVDRLQDLISPELIRTSHSKCDRRISVYGYVRGTNWRGQGQKVHIRGAGDLLVREY
;
A
#
# COMPACT_ATOMS: atom_id res chain seq x y z
N MET A 1 35.73 -44.48 -31.65
CA MET A 1 34.90 -45.04 -30.57
C MET A 1 33.65 -44.18 -30.49
N ASP A 2 32.59 -44.59 -31.21
CA ASP A 2 31.32 -43.86 -31.22
C ASP A 2 30.37 -44.48 -30.18
N LEU A 3 29.99 -43.67 -29.19
CA LEU A 3 29.03 -44.04 -28.16
C LEU A 3 27.63 -43.62 -28.60
N THR A 4 26.82 -44.57 -29.07
CA THR A 4 25.39 -44.37 -29.35
C THR A 4 24.57 -44.44 -28.06
N LYS A 5 23.83 -43.38 -27.72
CA LYS A 5 22.86 -43.35 -26.60
C LYS A 5 21.79 -44.43 -26.80
N SER A 6 21.61 -45.29 -25.80
CA SER A 6 20.48 -46.22 -25.71
C SER A 6 19.16 -45.44 -25.61
N VAL A 7 18.31 -45.56 -26.62
CA VAL A 7 16.95 -44.98 -26.61
C VAL A 7 16.10 -45.79 -25.64
N GLN A 8 15.66 -45.15 -24.56
CA GLN A 8 14.82 -45.78 -23.53
C GLN A 8 13.44 -46.06 -24.13
N SER A 9 13.09 -47.34 -24.27
CA SER A 9 11.90 -47.83 -24.96
C SER A 9 10.66 -47.79 -24.05
N SER A 10 10.09 -46.61 -23.83
CA SER A 10 8.75 -46.51 -23.22
C SER A 10 7.69 -46.38 -24.32
N SER A 11 6.68 -47.25 -24.35
CA SER A 11 5.65 -47.25 -25.39
C SER A 11 4.82 -45.96 -25.37
N THR A 12 4.83 -45.21 -26.46
CA THR A 12 4.14 -43.90 -26.58
C THR A 12 2.62 -44.02 -26.38
N GLN A 13 2.04 -45.19 -26.64
CA GLN A 13 0.62 -45.48 -26.45
C GLN A 13 0.22 -45.58 -24.97
N ALA A 14 1.13 -45.99 -24.08
CA ALA A 14 0.85 -46.08 -22.64
C ALA A 14 0.75 -44.71 -21.95
N PHE A 15 1.26 -43.65 -22.58
CA PHE A 15 1.23 -42.27 -22.08
C PHE A 15 0.22 -41.38 -22.81
N ALA A 16 -0.62 -41.96 -23.69
CA ALA A 16 -1.62 -41.19 -24.41
C ALA A 16 -2.75 -40.77 -23.44
N PRO A 17 -3.13 -39.47 -23.42
CA PRO A 17 -4.24 -39.04 -22.58
C PRO A 17 -5.54 -39.67 -23.06
N THR A 18 -6.39 -40.07 -22.11
CA THR A 18 -7.69 -40.71 -22.37
C THR A 18 -8.64 -39.84 -23.22
N SER A 19 -8.42 -38.52 -23.24
CA SER A 19 -9.19 -37.57 -24.06
C SER A 19 -8.30 -36.42 -24.55
N GLY A 20 -8.03 -36.37 -25.86
CA GLY A 20 -7.23 -35.31 -26.48
C GLY A 20 -7.84 -33.90 -26.33
N HIS A 21 -9.16 -33.78 -26.42
CA HIS A 21 -9.87 -32.50 -26.28
C HIS A 21 -9.78 -31.93 -24.85
N ASN A 22 -9.98 -32.78 -23.84
CA ASN A 22 -9.83 -32.35 -22.45
C ASN A 22 -8.37 -32.04 -22.10
N ALA A 23 -7.43 -32.86 -22.57
CA ALA A 23 -6.00 -32.61 -22.40
C ALA A 23 -5.58 -31.27 -23.01
N ASN A 24 -6.05 -30.95 -24.22
CA ASN A 24 -5.76 -29.66 -24.87
C ASN A 24 -6.36 -28.48 -24.09
N ARG A 25 -7.62 -28.58 -23.64
CA ARG A 25 -8.26 -27.54 -22.81
C ARG A 25 -7.52 -27.31 -21.49
N LEU A 26 -7.10 -28.38 -20.82
CA LEU A 26 -6.32 -28.29 -19.58
C LEU A 26 -4.93 -27.70 -19.84
N GLY A 27 -4.26 -28.14 -20.89
CA GLY A 27 -2.96 -27.61 -21.32
C GLY A 27 -3.01 -26.10 -21.60
N ARG A 28 -4.01 -25.64 -22.35
CA ARG A 28 -4.21 -24.19 -22.61
C ARG A 28 -4.43 -23.39 -21.34
N ARG A 29 -5.30 -23.87 -20.43
CA ARG A 29 -5.55 -23.19 -19.16
C ARG A 29 -4.33 -23.19 -18.24
N ALA A 30 -3.54 -24.26 -18.23
CA ALA A 30 -2.29 -24.32 -17.48
C ALA A 30 -1.28 -23.31 -18.03
N ALA A 31 -1.09 -23.28 -19.34
CA ALA A 31 -0.22 -22.32 -20.01
C ALA A 31 -0.65 -20.86 -19.76
N GLU A 32 -1.96 -20.55 -19.83
CA GLU A 32 -2.49 -19.22 -19.52
C GLU A 32 -2.27 -18.83 -18.06
N LYS A 33 -2.49 -19.75 -17.12
CA LYS A 33 -2.21 -19.53 -15.69
C LYS A 33 -0.73 -19.31 -15.43
N ASP A 34 0.14 -20.06 -16.09
CA ASP A 34 1.58 -19.90 -15.91
C ASP A 34 2.07 -18.60 -16.55
N GLN A 35 1.57 -18.23 -17.73
CA GLN A 35 1.87 -16.96 -18.37
C GLN A 35 1.41 -15.76 -17.53
N THR A 36 0.23 -15.84 -16.90
CA THR A 36 -0.28 -14.77 -16.00
C THR A 36 0.45 -14.71 -14.65
N ARG A 37 1.16 -15.77 -14.26
CA ARG A 37 2.04 -15.79 -13.08
C ARG A 37 3.39 -15.16 -13.35
N LEU A 38 3.85 -15.16 -14.60
CA LEU A 38 5.13 -14.52 -14.97
C LEU A 38 5.02 -13.00 -14.76
N HIS A 39 5.94 -12.47 -13.95
CA HIS A 39 6.09 -11.04 -13.71
C HIS A 39 7.56 -10.68 -13.92
N VAL A 40 7.82 -9.41 -14.25
CA VAL A 40 9.19 -8.89 -14.35
C VAL A 40 9.89 -9.09 -12.99
N PRO A 41 11.07 -9.74 -12.95
CA PRO A 41 11.82 -9.89 -11.72
C PRO A 41 12.29 -8.51 -11.25
N LEU A 42 11.90 -8.14 -10.04
CA LEU A 42 12.29 -6.88 -9.41
C LEU A 42 13.12 -7.19 -8.16
N VAL A 43 14.22 -6.48 -8.00
CA VAL A 43 15.06 -6.58 -6.79
C VAL A 43 14.30 -5.96 -5.64
N ASN A 44 14.04 -6.71 -4.57
CA ASN A 44 13.56 -6.16 -3.31
C ASN A 44 14.75 -5.79 -2.42
N ARG A 45 14.83 -4.52 -2.00
CA ARG A 45 15.90 -4.01 -1.12
C ARG A 45 15.45 -3.79 0.32
N THR A 46 14.23 -4.21 0.67
CA THR A 46 13.74 -4.11 2.06
C THR A 46 14.49 -5.13 2.92
N PRO A 47 15.06 -4.75 4.07
CA PRO A 47 15.73 -5.69 4.95
C PRO A 47 14.73 -6.74 5.49
N ASP A 48 15.12 -8.01 5.46
CA ASP A 48 14.25 -9.13 5.86
C ASP A 48 14.12 -9.25 7.40
N ASP A 49 15.19 -8.94 8.14
CA ASP A 49 15.24 -9.10 9.60
C ASP A 49 14.37 -8.05 10.34
N LEU A 50 14.45 -6.79 9.91
CA LEU A 50 13.75 -5.68 10.54
C LEU A 50 13.15 -4.72 9.50
N PRO A 51 12.03 -5.10 8.86
CA PRO A 51 11.38 -4.23 7.89
C PRO A 51 10.77 -2.99 8.59
N PRO A 52 10.81 -1.81 7.94
CA PRO A 52 10.19 -0.61 8.47
C PRO A 52 8.65 -0.76 8.54
N PRO A 53 7.96 -0.01 9.43
CA PRO A 53 6.50 -0.08 9.56
C PRO A 53 5.79 0.22 8.23
N ILE A 54 4.76 -0.53 7.87
CA ILE A 54 4.03 -0.31 6.61
C ILE A 54 3.29 1.02 6.66
N ILE A 55 3.37 1.83 5.60
CA ILE A 55 2.64 3.10 5.53
C ILE A 55 1.27 2.87 4.90
N VAL A 56 0.22 3.18 5.64
CA VAL A 56 -1.17 3.09 5.20
C VAL A 56 -1.77 4.50 5.17
N ALA A 57 -2.14 4.98 4.00
CA ALA A 57 -2.90 6.23 3.89
C ALA A 57 -4.39 5.98 3.94
N ILE A 58 -5.09 6.84 4.67
CA ILE A 58 -6.55 6.94 4.68
C ILE A 58 -6.91 8.17 3.86
N VAL A 59 -7.69 7.97 2.80
CA VAL A 59 -8.10 9.04 1.88
C VAL A 59 -9.61 9.21 1.95
N GLY A 60 -10.06 10.43 2.24
CA GLY A 60 -11.47 10.79 2.43
C GLY A 60 -11.78 11.19 3.87
N LYS A 61 -13.04 11.58 4.14
CA LYS A 61 -13.49 11.98 5.48
C LYS A 61 -13.36 10.81 6.45
N SER A 62 -12.43 10.92 7.40
CA SER A 62 -12.14 9.84 8.35
C SER A 62 -12.84 10.08 9.69
N THR A 63 -13.55 9.05 10.16
CA THR A 63 -13.68 8.80 11.61
C THR A 63 -12.48 7.94 11.99
N PRO A 64 -11.81 8.17 13.12
CA PRO A 64 -10.60 7.43 13.47
C PRO A 64 -10.87 5.92 13.47
N LEU A 65 -10.18 5.19 12.60
CA LEU A 65 -10.12 3.72 12.63
C LEU A 65 -9.27 3.30 13.84
N GLY A 66 -9.86 3.37 15.03
CA GLY A 66 -9.23 2.89 16.24
C GLY A 66 -8.96 1.38 16.15
N SER A 67 -7.70 0.98 16.35
CA SER A 67 -7.23 -0.39 16.63
C SER A 67 -7.05 -1.40 15.48
N LEU A 68 -6.41 -1.00 14.36
CA LEU A 68 -5.89 -1.97 13.40
C LEU A 68 -4.53 -2.57 13.84
N VAL A 69 -4.51 -3.44 14.86
CA VAL A 69 -3.24 -3.87 15.49
C VAL A 69 -2.97 -5.37 15.29
N ARG A 70 -2.14 -5.69 14.29
CA ARG A 70 -1.41 -6.97 14.18
C ARG A 70 0.01 -6.84 13.61
N ARG A 71 0.32 -5.76 12.88
CA ARG A 71 1.62 -5.46 12.27
C ARG A 71 1.99 -4.01 12.60
N ARG A 72 3.29 -3.66 12.62
CA ARG A 72 3.72 -2.26 12.77
C ARG A 72 3.27 -1.48 11.53
N ILE A 73 2.29 -0.60 11.71
CA ILE A 73 1.65 0.18 10.65
C ILE A 73 1.70 1.65 11.05
N THR A 74 2.10 2.52 10.12
CA THR A 74 2.00 3.97 10.24
C THR A 74 0.77 4.43 9.46
N PHE A 75 -0.20 5.01 10.15
CA PHE A 75 -1.37 5.60 9.50
C PHE A 75 -1.10 7.05 9.14
N ILE A 76 -1.49 7.43 7.92
CA ILE A 76 -1.44 8.81 7.43
C ILE A 76 -2.85 9.20 7.00
N GLU A 77 -3.41 10.23 7.61
CA GLU A 77 -4.62 10.85 7.08
C GLU A 77 -4.23 11.81 5.95
N CYS A 78 -4.77 11.56 4.76
CA CYS A 78 -4.55 12.44 3.62
C CYS A 78 -5.56 13.58 3.65
N ASN A 79 -5.06 14.82 3.59
CA ASN A 79 -5.92 15.97 3.36
C ASN A 79 -6.57 15.90 1.97
N ASN A 80 -7.68 16.62 1.78
CA ASN A 80 -8.44 16.66 0.52
C ASN A 80 -7.80 17.56 -0.56
N SER A 81 -6.54 17.97 -0.39
CA SER A 81 -5.81 18.74 -1.39
C SER A 81 -5.07 17.80 -2.34
N LEU A 82 -5.08 18.15 -3.63
CA LEU A 82 -4.43 17.35 -4.67
C LEU A 82 -2.92 17.19 -4.41
N CYS A 83 -2.24 18.25 -3.97
CA CYS A 83 -0.82 18.21 -3.66
C CYS A 83 -0.51 17.19 -2.56
N SER A 84 -1.29 17.18 -1.48
CA SER A 84 -1.11 16.20 -0.40
C SER A 84 -1.37 14.77 -0.89
N MET A 85 -2.40 14.55 -1.72
CA MET A 85 -2.68 13.25 -2.31
C MET A 85 -1.54 12.73 -3.20
N ILE A 86 -0.93 13.60 -4.01
CA ILE A 86 0.21 13.26 -4.87
C ILE A 86 1.43 12.87 -4.03
N ASP A 87 1.72 13.63 -2.98
CA ASP A 87 2.89 13.39 -2.13
C ASP A 87 2.74 12.13 -1.29
N VAL A 88 1.57 11.95 -0.67
CA VAL A 88 1.21 10.74 0.07
C VAL A 88 1.25 9.51 -0.86
N GLY A 89 0.72 9.63 -2.08
CA GLY A 89 0.72 8.56 -3.08
C GLY A 89 2.11 8.03 -3.45
N LYS A 90 3.15 8.88 -3.39
CA LYS A 90 4.54 8.44 -3.66
C LYS A 90 5.11 7.57 -2.53
N VAL A 91 4.67 7.81 -1.29
CA VAL A 91 5.26 7.23 -0.08
C VAL A 91 4.51 5.99 0.42
N VAL A 92 3.18 5.93 0.24
CA VAL A 92 2.29 4.92 0.85
C VAL A 92 2.40 3.52 0.26
N ASP A 93 2.44 2.50 1.12
CA ASP A 93 2.42 1.10 0.70
C ASP A 93 0.99 0.62 0.42
N LEU A 94 0.04 1.09 1.23
CA LEU A 94 -1.38 0.79 1.08
C LEU A 94 -2.22 2.07 1.12
N VAL A 95 -3.26 2.10 0.29
CA VAL A 95 -4.28 3.16 0.32
C VAL A 95 -5.60 2.55 0.75
N LEU A 96 -6.19 3.12 1.80
CA LEU A 96 -7.56 2.86 2.25
C LEU A 96 -8.42 4.03 1.79
N LEU A 97 -9.18 3.79 0.72
CA LEU A 97 -10.04 4.82 0.13
C LEU A 97 -11.43 4.75 0.77
N MET A 98 -11.80 5.79 1.52
CA MET A 98 -13.13 5.89 2.13
C MET A 98 -14.11 6.47 1.11
N ILE A 99 -15.14 5.69 0.80
CA ILE A 99 -16.19 6.05 -0.16
C ILE A 99 -17.50 6.19 0.61
N ASP A 100 -18.26 7.23 0.29
CA ASP A 100 -19.63 7.38 0.74
C ASP A 100 -20.56 6.47 -0.06
N GLY A 101 -21.31 5.60 0.62
CA GLY A 101 -22.30 4.74 0.00
C GLY A 101 -23.41 5.48 -0.74
N ASN A 102 -23.72 6.72 -0.34
CA ASN A 102 -24.78 7.51 -0.95
C ASN A 102 -24.35 8.17 -2.27
N PHE A 103 -23.09 8.62 -2.38
CA PHE A 103 -22.64 9.43 -3.52
C PHE A 103 -22.29 8.58 -4.75
N GLY A 104 -21.90 7.31 -4.55
CA GLY A 104 -21.58 6.37 -5.64
C GLY A 104 -20.33 6.79 -6.44
N PHE A 105 -19.21 6.09 -6.26
CA PHE A 105 -17.95 6.42 -6.95
C PHE A 105 -17.39 5.24 -7.73
N GLU A 106 -16.85 5.52 -8.92
CA GLU A 106 -16.17 4.54 -9.75
C GLU A 106 -14.70 4.39 -9.32
N MET A 107 -14.36 3.33 -8.58
CA MET A 107 -13.00 3.12 -8.07
C MET A 107 -12.51 1.70 -8.35
N ALA A 108 -11.22 1.57 -8.70
CA ALA A 108 -10.55 0.29 -8.96
C ALA A 108 -9.60 -0.16 -7.82
N ILE A 109 -9.53 0.60 -6.72
CA ILE A 109 -8.64 0.36 -5.58
C ILE A 109 -9.44 -0.21 -4.40
N ILE A 110 -8.76 -0.84 -3.43
CA ILE A 110 -9.35 -1.27 -2.15
C ILE A 110 -10.13 -0.10 -1.52
N GLY A 111 -11.44 -0.27 -1.43
CA GLY A 111 -12.36 0.75 -0.94
C GLY A 111 -13.01 0.34 0.38
N ILE A 112 -13.23 1.32 1.24
CA ILE A 112 -14.02 1.20 2.46
C ILE A 112 -15.30 1.99 2.21
N LEU A 113 -16.43 1.29 2.07
CA LEU A 113 -17.74 1.90 1.89
C LEU A 113 -18.30 2.24 3.27
N THR A 114 -18.55 3.52 3.51
CA THR A 114 -19.03 4.06 4.78
C THR A 114 -20.44 4.62 4.66
N ARG A 115 -21.06 4.94 5.80
CA ARG A 115 -22.39 5.57 5.89
C ARG A 115 -23.48 4.78 5.16
N LEU A 116 -23.50 3.46 5.38
CA LEU A 116 -24.48 2.56 4.80
C LEU A 116 -25.83 2.60 5.52
N ASP A 117 -25.82 3.04 6.78
CA ASP A 117 -26.97 3.39 7.60
C ASP A 117 -27.85 4.48 6.99
N LEU A 118 -27.28 5.39 6.20
CA LEU A 118 -28.03 6.43 5.49
C LEU A 118 -28.87 5.89 4.31
N ILE A 119 -28.68 4.64 3.90
CA ILE A 119 -29.46 4.03 2.82
C ILE A 119 -30.64 3.27 3.45
N PRO A 120 -31.87 3.82 3.42
CA PRO A 120 -32.99 3.27 4.17
C PRO A 120 -33.49 1.92 3.63
N SER A 121 -33.36 1.69 2.32
CA SER A 121 -33.87 0.48 1.68
C SER A 121 -32.77 -0.57 1.43
N PRO A 122 -32.95 -1.82 1.91
CA PRO A 122 -31.98 -2.89 1.70
C PRO A 122 -31.88 -3.31 0.22
N SER A 123 -32.94 -3.12 -0.58
CA SER A 123 -32.89 -3.39 -2.02
C SER A 123 -31.97 -2.40 -2.74
N THR A 124 -32.11 -1.11 -2.44
CA THR A 124 -31.25 -0.03 -2.95
C THR A 124 -29.80 -0.25 -2.54
N LEU A 125 -29.54 -0.61 -1.28
CA LEU A 125 -28.20 -0.92 -0.80
C LEU A 125 -27.54 -2.06 -1.59
N ARG A 126 -28.29 -3.13 -1.90
CA ARG A 126 -27.76 -4.23 -2.73
C ARG A 126 -27.46 -3.78 -4.16
N LEU A 127 -28.33 -2.95 -4.73
CA LEU A 127 -28.14 -2.38 -6.07
C LEU A 127 -26.91 -1.47 -6.13
N THR A 128 -26.67 -0.63 -5.12
CA THR A 128 -25.50 0.26 -5.04
C THR A 128 -24.20 -0.53 -4.82
N LYS A 129 -24.22 -1.58 -3.99
CA LYS A 129 -23.02 -2.41 -3.73
C LYS A 129 -22.60 -3.26 -4.93
N LYS A 130 -23.55 -3.72 -5.75
CA LYS A 130 -23.30 -4.65 -6.88
C LYS A 130 -22.28 -4.10 -7.91
N PRO A 131 -22.41 -2.88 -8.46
CA PRO A 131 -21.44 -2.33 -9.42
C PRO A 131 -20.08 -2.06 -8.76
N LEU A 132 -20.07 -1.56 -7.53
CA LEU A 132 -18.83 -1.25 -6.80
C LEU A 132 -18.01 -2.51 -6.52
N LYS A 133 -18.66 -3.61 -6.13
CA LYS A 133 -18.01 -4.91 -5.84
C LYS A 133 -17.38 -5.55 -7.09
N LYS A 134 -17.90 -5.27 -8.28
CA LYS A 134 -17.35 -5.82 -9.54
C LYS A 134 -15.96 -5.25 -9.85
N ARG A 135 -15.69 -4.01 -9.44
CA ARG A 135 -14.50 -3.26 -9.82
C ARG A 135 -13.36 -3.37 -8.81
N ALA A 136 -13.69 -3.47 -7.53
CA ALA A 136 -12.69 -3.49 -6.46
C ALA A 136 -13.09 -4.38 -5.29
N LYS A 137 -12.09 -4.71 -4.47
CA LYS A 137 -12.31 -5.35 -3.17
C LYS A 137 -12.80 -4.28 -2.18
N LEU A 138 -14.01 -4.47 -1.68
CA LEU A 138 -14.67 -3.52 -0.78
C LEU A 138 -14.82 -4.08 0.63
N PHE A 139 -14.59 -3.21 1.60
CA PHE A 139 -14.99 -3.38 2.98
C PHE A 139 -16.20 -2.51 3.25
N TYR A 140 -17.13 -2.98 4.07
CA TYR A 140 -18.35 -2.27 4.39
C TYR A 140 -18.30 -1.89 5.85
N LEU A 141 -18.47 -0.59 6.12
CA LEU A 141 -18.64 -0.04 7.45
C LEU A 141 -20.07 0.44 7.61
N SER A 142 -20.84 -0.21 8.48
CA SER A 142 -22.29 -0.03 8.53
C SER A 142 -22.70 1.36 9.04
N GLY A 143 -22.07 1.84 10.11
CA GLY A 143 -22.37 3.13 10.73
C GLY A 143 -21.49 3.38 11.95
N VAL A 144 -21.69 4.49 12.64
CA VAL A 144 -20.86 4.93 13.77
C VAL A 144 -21.73 5.20 15.01
N PRO A 145 -22.29 4.16 15.66
CA PRO A 145 -23.26 4.32 16.75
C PRO A 145 -22.70 5.03 17.99
N ASN A 146 -21.38 4.93 18.26
CA ASN A 146 -20.72 5.51 19.44
C ASN A 146 -19.41 6.26 19.10
N GLY A 147 -19.38 6.98 17.98
CA GLY A 147 -18.14 7.61 17.49
C GLY A 147 -17.06 6.64 17.00
N ARG A 148 -17.35 5.32 16.97
CA ARG A 148 -16.49 4.26 16.45
C ARG A 148 -17.25 3.31 15.53
N TYR A 149 -16.53 2.71 14.61
CA TYR A 149 -17.04 1.64 13.75
C TYR A 149 -17.17 0.31 14.52
N PRO A 150 -18.07 -0.60 14.09
CA PRO A 150 -18.20 -1.93 14.69
C PRO A 150 -16.89 -2.73 14.69
N ASP A 151 -16.53 -3.29 15.84
CA ASP A 151 -15.26 -4.00 16.04
C ASP A 151 -15.09 -5.20 15.10
N THR A 152 -16.18 -5.89 14.76
CA THR A 152 -16.16 -7.04 13.83
C THR A 152 -15.74 -6.64 12.41
N GLU A 153 -16.23 -5.50 11.94
CA GLU A 153 -15.92 -4.95 10.62
C GLU A 153 -14.47 -4.47 10.57
N ILE A 154 -14.02 -3.77 11.63
CA ILE A 154 -12.63 -3.34 11.80
C ILE A 154 -11.68 -4.53 11.91
N GLN A 155 -12.06 -5.59 12.64
CA GLN A 155 -11.23 -6.79 12.76
C GLN A 155 -11.06 -7.50 11.40
N ASN A 156 -12.09 -7.52 10.56
CA ASN A 156 -12.00 -8.09 9.21
C ASN A 156 -11.10 -7.27 8.29
N LEU A 157 -11.20 -5.94 8.35
CA LEU A 157 -10.26 -5.05 7.67
C LEU A 157 -8.83 -5.27 8.17
N SER A 158 -8.65 -5.40 9.49
CA SER A 158 -7.34 -5.60 10.13
C SER A 158 -6.68 -6.90 9.69
N ARG A 159 -7.44 -8.00 9.65
CA ARG A 159 -6.96 -9.28 9.12
C ARG A 159 -6.49 -9.14 7.67
N PHE A 160 -7.23 -8.40 6.85
CA PHE A 160 -6.85 -8.20 5.45
C PHE A 160 -5.57 -7.38 5.29
N VAL A 161 -5.46 -6.25 5.99
CA VAL A 161 -4.25 -5.41 5.96
C VAL A 161 -3.02 -6.16 6.48
N GLY A 162 -3.19 -6.99 7.52
CA GLY A 162 -2.09 -7.78 8.08
C GLY A 162 -1.46 -8.78 7.11
N VAL A 163 -2.26 -9.37 6.22
CA VAL A 163 -1.83 -10.40 5.25
C VAL A 163 -1.34 -9.78 3.93
N MET A 164 -1.56 -8.49 3.72
CA MET A 164 -1.18 -7.80 2.49
C MET A 164 0.33 -7.94 2.22
N LYS A 165 0.68 -8.25 0.96
CA LYS A 165 2.06 -8.25 0.46
C LYS A 165 2.21 -7.14 -0.57
N PHE A 166 3.25 -6.33 -0.45
CA PHE A 166 3.51 -5.20 -1.32
C PHE A 166 4.43 -5.58 -2.46
N ARG A 167 4.19 -5.01 -3.64
CA ARG A 167 5.09 -5.16 -4.77
C ARG A 167 6.22 -4.13 -4.65
N PRO A 168 7.49 -4.54 -4.83
CA PRO A 168 8.60 -3.60 -4.86
C PRO A 168 8.43 -2.60 -6.01
N LEU A 169 8.43 -1.31 -5.70
CA LEU A 169 8.39 -0.24 -6.69
C LEU A 169 9.82 0.19 -7.03
N VAL A 170 10.10 0.43 -8.32
CA VAL A 170 11.43 0.85 -8.79
C VAL A 170 11.92 2.07 -8.01
N PHE A 171 11.11 3.12 -7.91
CA PHE A 171 11.47 4.35 -7.22
C PHE A 171 11.86 4.13 -5.74
N ARG A 172 11.11 3.27 -5.04
CA ARG A 172 11.36 2.95 -3.62
C ARG A 172 12.64 2.13 -3.43
N ASN A 173 12.99 1.31 -4.42
CA ASN A 173 14.20 0.50 -4.35
C ASN A 173 15.44 1.23 -4.86
N THR A 174 15.30 2.36 -5.55
CA THR A 174 16.45 3.11 -6.07
C THR A 174 16.82 4.31 -5.21
N HIS A 175 15.90 4.88 -4.43
CA HIS A 175 16.13 6.10 -3.65
C HIS A 175 15.87 5.89 -2.15
N PRO A 176 16.70 6.48 -1.26
CA PRO A 176 16.40 6.53 0.15
C PRO A 176 15.33 7.59 0.40
N TYR A 177 14.35 7.28 1.24
CA TYR A 177 13.34 8.25 1.67
C TYR A 177 12.95 8.00 3.12
N ILE A 178 12.49 9.06 3.78
CA ILE A 178 12.06 9.02 5.17
C ILE A 178 10.65 9.62 5.22
N TYR A 179 9.74 8.92 5.87
CA TYR A 179 8.50 9.53 6.33
C TYR A 179 8.73 10.04 7.75
N VAL A 180 8.46 11.32 7.96
CA VAL A 180 8.76 12.01 9.21
C VAL A 180 7.64 11.76 10.20
N ASP A 181 7.97 11.09 11.30
CA ASP A 181 7.02 10.83 12.39
C ASP A 181 7.06 11.96 13.45
N ARG A 182 8.23 12.58 13.64
CA ARG A 182 8.43 13.69 14.60
C ARG A 182 9.38 14.73 14.03
N LEU A 183 9.00 16.00 14.20
CA LEU A 183 9.83 17.16 13.87
C LEU A 183 10.11 17.94 15.15
N GLN A 184 11.37 18.33 15.35
CA GLN A 184 11.82 19.13 16.48
C GLN A 184 12.61 20.33 15.96
N ASP A 185 12.31 21.52 16.47
CA ASP A 185 13.10 22.72 16.22
C ASP A 185 14.25 22.78 17.23
N LEU A 186 15.48 22.99 16.76
CA LEU A 186 16.69 23.03 17.59
C LEU A 186 17.15 24.47 17.93
N ILE A 187 16.43 25.50 17.49
CA ILE A 187 16.84 26.89 17.74
C ILE A 187 16.49 27.38 19.15
N SER A 188 17.38 28.21 19.72
CA SER A 188 17.14 28.89 21.00
C SER A 188 15.95 29.87 20.88
N PRO A 189 14.98 29.83 21.81
CA PRO A 189 13.83 30.75 21.82
C PRO A 189 14.24 32.24 21.83
N GLU A 190 15.40 32.57 22.40
CA GLU A 190 15.91 33.95 22.45
C GLU A 190 16.25 34.48 21.06
N LEU A 191 16.87 33.65 20.21
CA LEU A 191 17.17 34.02 18.82
C LEU A 191 15.88 34.26 18.04
N ILE A 192 14.83 33.47 18.28
CA ILE A 192 13.51 33.64 17.65
C ILE A 192 12.89 34.98 18.06
N ARG A 193 12.99 35.35 19.34
CA ARG A 193 12.47 36.60 19.88
C ARG A 193 13.18 37.81 19.30
N THR A 194 14.52 37.79 19.26
CA THR A 194 15.34 38.91 18.76
C THR A 194 15.23 39.10 17.26
N SER A 195 15.11 38.01 16.49
CA SER A 195 15.01 38.05 15.02
C SER A 195 13.58 38.25 14.50
N HIS A 196 12.61 38.55 15.37
CA HIS A 196 11.19 38.68 15.02
C HIS A 196 10.69 37.52 14.12
N SER A 197 11.07 36.29 14.45
CA SER A 197 10.66 35.06 13.74
C SER A 197 11.17 34.91 12.28
N LYS A 198 12.05 35.76 11.77
CA LYS A 198 12.61 35.68 10.41
C LYS A 198 14.07 35.18 10.39
N CYS A 199 14.32 34.02 10.98
CA CYS A 199 15.64 33.37 10.96
C CYS A 199 15.55 31.95 10.39
N ASP A 200 16.63 31.52 9.73
CA ASP A 200 16.76 30.15 9.23
C ASP A 200 16.82 29.17 10.39
N ARG A 201 15.87 28.22 10.42
CA ARG A 201 15.72 27.28 11.53
C ARG A 201 16.42 25.97 11.28
N ARG A 202 17.13 25.48 12.31
CA ARG A 202 17.70 24.14 12.32
C ARG A 202 16.64 23.19 12.85
N ILE A 203 16.20 22.28 12.00
CA ILE A 203 15.21 21.27 12.36
C ILE A 203 15.88 19.89 12.48
N SER A 204 15.51 19.16 13.53
CA SER A 204 15.74 17.72 13.65
C SER A 204 14.49 16.97 13.22
N VAL A 205 14.71 15.95 12.41
CA VAL A 205 13.64 15.17 11.79
C VAL A 205 13.86 13.71 12.15
N TYR A 206 12.85 13.10 12.75
CA TYR A 206 12.90 11.70 13.17
C TYR A 206 11.89 10.88 12.38
N GLY A 207 12.32 9.70 11.94
CA GLY A 207 11.48 8.77 11.20
C GLY A 207 12.24 7.53 10.77
N TYR A 208 11.52 6.56 10.22
CA TYR A 208 12.12 5.34 9.69
C TYR A 208 12.72 5.58 8.31
N VAL A 209 13.97 5.18 8.13
CA VAL A 209 14.63 5.12 6.81
C VAL A 209 14.03 3.99 5.98
N ARG A 210 13.71 4.29 4.72
CA ARG A 210 13.06 3.38 3.78
C ARG A 210 13.76 3.42 2.43
N GLY A 211 13.57 2.35 1.68
CA GLY A 211 14.19 2.18 0.37
C GLY A 211 15.64 1.75 0.48
N THR A 212 16.56 2.52 -0.09
CA THR A 212 18.00 2.24 0.01
C THR A 212 18.63 2.83 1.27
N ASN A 213 19.86 2.41 1.58
CA ASN A 213 20.62 2.96 2.69
C ASN A 213 20.90 4.46 2.51
N TRP A 214 20.93 5.19 3.63
CA TRP A 214 21.34 6.58 3.69
C TRP A 214 22.86 6.70 3.52
N ARG A 215 23.34 7.73 2.78
CA ARG A 215 24.77 7.89 2.46
C ARG A 215 25.55 8.76 3.46
N GLY A 216 24.95 9.13 4.59
CA GLY A 216 25.60 9.88 5.67
C GLY A 216 25.52 11.40 5.51
N GLN A 217 26.46 12.10 6.16
CA GLN A 217 26.54 13.56 6.23
C GLN A 217 26.76 14.19 4.83
N GLY A 218 26.11 15.33 4.57
CA GLY A 218 26.21 16.05 3.30
C GLY A 218 25.32 15.53 2.18
N GLN A 219 24.48 14.51 2.45
CA GLN A 219 23.48 14.03 1.50
C GLN A 219 22.48 15.16 1.17
N LYS A 220 22.26 15.40 -0.13
CA LYS A 220 21.20 16.29 -0.63
C LYS A 220 19.85 15.60 -0.47
N VAL A 221 18.88 16.31 0.08
CA VAL A 221 17.52 15.83 0.34
C VAL A 221 16.51 16.83 -0.16
N HIS A 222 15.42 16.35 -0.76
CA HIS A 222 14.30 17.19 -1.17
C HIS A 222 13.16 17.00 -0.18
N ILE A 223 12.79 18.08 0.51
CA ILE A 223 11.60 18.11 1.37
C ILE A 223 10.42 18.64 0.56
N ARG A 224 9.37 17.83 0.44
CA ARG A 224 8.13 18.22 -0.24
C ARG A 224 7.58 19.50 0.38
N GLY A 225 7.39 20.54 -0.43
CA GLY A 225 6.87 21.84 -0.01
C GLY A 225 7.91 22.81 0.59
N ALA A 226 9.11 22.36 0.97
CA ALA A 226 10.16 23.22 1.51
C ALA A 226 11.39 23.37 0.60
N GLY A 227 11.61 22.44 -0.33
CA GLY A 227 12.68 22.51 -1.32
C GLY A 227 13.88 21.61 -1.01
N ASP A 228 15.02 21.89 -1.66
CA ASP A 228 16.24 21.11 -1.55
C ASP A 228 17.11 21.59 -0.39
N LEU A 229 17.53 20.66 0.46
CA LEU A 229 18.33 20.91 1.65
C LEU A 229 19.51 19.94 1.74
N LEU A 230 20.46 20.29 2.61
CA LEU A 230 21.62 19.46 2.91
C LEU A 230 21.50 18.92 4.34
N VAL A 231 21.74 17.62 4.49
CA VAL A 231 21.75 16.97 5.80
C VAL A 231 23.06 17.30 6.50
N ARG A 232 22.96 17.94 7.67
CA ARG A 232 24.14 18.29 8.47
C ARG A 232 24.66 17.12 9.28
N GLU A 233 23.80 16.37 9.95
CA GLU A 233 24.15 15.26 10.85
C GLU A 233 23.05 14.18 10.76
N TYR A 234 23.41 12.90 10.85
CA TYR A 234 22.51 11.73 10.85
C TYR A 234 22.99 10.71 11.89
#